data_AF-A0A7C5Y831-F1
#
_entry.id   AF-A0A7C5Y831-F1
#
_cell.length_a   1.000
_cell.length_b   1.000
_cell.length_c   1.000
_cell.angle_alpha   90.00
_cell.angle_beta   90.00
_cell.angle_gamma   90.00
#
_symmetry.space_group_name_H-M   'P 1'
#
loop_
_entity.id
_entity.type
_entity.pdbx_description
1 polymer ?
#
loop_
_entity_poly.entity_id
_entity_poly.type
_entity_poly.pdbx_seq_one_letter_code
_entity_poly.pdbx_strand_id
1 'polypeptide(L)'
;MEAIEQVRKQIEPHECELRQNEMLTCYAPIDPILRALGWDTEDPDHVVPEFQTEVGRPDYILCYADLRIRIEAKKFRSIGVNEDEFKRAYIKAVLLWQSKKFAIM
;
A
#
# COMPACT_ATOMS: atom_id res chain seq x y z
N MET A 1 -8.13 10.75 9.41
CA MET A 1 -7.64 11.72 8.40
C MET A 1 -6.31 12.33 8.82
N GLU A 2 -6.12 12.67 10.10
CA GLU A 2 -4.90 13.32 10.64
C GLU A 2 -3.58 12.63 10.26
N ALA A 3 -3.50 11.30 10.35
CA ALA A 3 -2.29 10.56 9.98
C ALA A 3 -1.91 10.67 8.50
N ILE A 4 -2.90 10.64 7.59
CA ILE A 4 -2.65 10.80 6.15
C ILE A 4 -2.15 12.22 5.87
N GLU A 5 -2.72 13.23 6.52
CA GLU A 5 -2.27 14.61 6.39
C GLU A 5 -0.87 14.83 6.97
N GLN A 6 -0.56 14.18 8.08
CA GLN A 6 0.75 14.26 8.72
C GLN A 6 1.83 13.61 7.85
N VAL A 7 1.53 12.44 7.28
CA VAL A 7 2.40 11.80 6.28
C VAL A 7 2.58 12.70 5.07
N ARG A 8 1.49 13.30 4.56
CA ARG A 8 1.57 14.21 3.42
C ARG A 8 2.50 15.40 3.68
N LYS A 9 2.38 16.03 4.84
CA LYS A 9 3.27 17.14 5.26
C LYS A 9 4.73 16.71 5.41
N GLN A 10 4.98 15.46 5.82
CA GLN A 10 6.34 14.92 5.94
C GLN A 10 6.96 14.60 4.58
N ILE A 11 6.19 14.09 3.62
CA ILE A 11 6.73 13.67 2.31
C ILE A 11 6.83 14.81 1.28
N GLU A 12 5.96 15.82 1.36
CA GLU A 12 5.92 16.94 0.39
C GLU A 12 7.29 17.62 0.21
N PRO A 13 8.05 17.96 1.27
CA PRO A 13 9.37 18.58 1.12
C PRO A 13 10.44 17.66 0.50
N HIS A 14 10.25 16.34 0.59
CA HIS A 14 11.23 15.32 0.17
C HIS A 14 10.86 14.67 -1.18
N GLU A 15 9.88 15.22 -1.90
CA GLU A 15 9.33 14.63 -3.11
C GLU A 15 10.40 14.25 -4.15
N CYS A 16 11.38 15.12 -4.41
CA CYS A 16 12.44 14.87 -5.38
C CYS A 16 13.29 13.65 -5.02
N GLU A 17 13.54 13.42 -3.74
CA GLU A 17 14.35 12.31 -3.23
C GLU A 17 13.54 11.00 -3.25
N LEU A 18 12.27 11.07 -2.85
CA LEU A 18 11.35 9.93 -2.87
C LEU A 18 11.11 9.42 -4.30
N ARG A 19 10.97 10.31 -5.28
CA ARG A 19 10.78 9.95 -6.70
C ARG A 19 11.94 9.13 -7.28
N GLN A 20 13.15 9.28 -6.76
CA GLN A 20 14.35 8.63 -7.30
C GLN A 20 14.56 7.23 -6.73
N ASN A 21 13.90 6.87 -5.61
CA ASN A 21 14.15 5.62 -4.90
C ASN A 21 12.82 4.94 -4.51
N GLU A 22 12.50 3.85 -5.21
CA GLU A 22 11.29 3.06 -4.97
C GLU A 22 11.19 2.54 -3.53
N MET A 23 12.31 2.12 -2.91
CA MET A 23 12.29 1.69 -1.51
C MET A 23 11.92 2.85 -0.57
N LEU A 24 12.41 4.06 -0.82
CA LEU A 24 12.03 5.23 -0.01
C LEU A 24 10.56 5.61 -0.20
N THR A 25 10.00 5.39 -1.39
CA THR A 25 8.56 5.56 -1.67
C THR A 25 7.71 4.54 -0.91
N CYS A 26 8.23 3.36 -0.58
CA CYS A 26 7.52 2.38 0.25
C CYS A 26 7.60 2.76 1.73
N TYR A 27 8.80 2.83 2.31
CA TYR A 27 8.93 2.93 3.76
C TYR A 27 8.47 4.28 4.35
N ALA A 28 8.77 5.40 3.69
CA ALA A 28 8.50 6.72 4.27
C ALA A 28 7.01 7.07 4.37
N PRO A 29 6.16 6.79 3.35
CA PRO A 29 4.72 7.03 3.47
C PRO A 29 3.90 5.81 3.90
N ILE A 30 4.27 4.58 3.52
CA ILE A 30 3.40 3.41 3.77
C ILE A 30 3.42 3.02 5.24
N ASP A 31 4.60 2.92 5.87
CA ASP A 31 4.68 2.46 7.27
C ASP A 31 3.88 3.38 8.22
N PRO A 32 3.99 4.72 8.16
CA PRO A 32 3.20 5.56 9.06
C PRO A 32 1.68 5.49 8.78
N ILE A 33 1.28 5.28 7.52
CA ILE A 33 -0.15 5.04 7.19
C ILE A 33 -0.62 3.72 7.79
N LEU A 34 0.16 2.64 7.64
CA LEU A 34 -0.15 1.33 8.22
C LEU A 34 -0.28 1.40 9.74
N ARG A 35 0.72 1.97 10.42
CA ARG A 35 0.69 2.18 11.87
C ARG A 35 -0.52 2.98 12.32
N ALA A 36 -0.86 4.05 11.61
CA ALA A 36 -2.04 4.85 11.93
C ALA A 36 -3.38 4.12 11.72
N LEU A 37 -3.41 3.13 10.84
CA LEU A 37 -4.56 2.24 10.64
C LEU A 37 -4.58 1.08 11.65
N GLY A 38 -3.60 1.01 12.57
CA GLY A 38 -3.51 -0.03 13.60
C GLY A 38 -2.71 -1.27 13.19
N TRP A 39 -2.03 -1.23 12.04
CA TRP A 39 -1.13 -2.30 11.62
C TRP A 39 0.24 -2.11 12.23
N ASP A 40 0.71 -3.11 12.95
CA ASP A 40 2.05 -3.09 13.52
C ASP A 40 3.07 -3.54 12.46
N THR A 41 3.82 -2.59 11.91
CA THR A 41 4.85 -2.87 10.89
C THR A 41 6.11 -3.52 11.47
N GLU A 42 6.22 -3.61 12.80
CA GLU A 42 7.33 -4.25 13.50
C GLU A 42 6.99 -5.68 13.95
N ASP A 43 5.71 -6.06 13.87
CA ASP A 43 5.23 -7.41 14.13
C ASP A 43 5.06 -8.20 12.81
N PRO A 44 5.92 -9.20 12.54
CA PRO A 44 5.83 -10.02 11.32
C PRO A 44 4.59 -10.91 11.27
N ASP A 45 3.90 -11.15 12.39
CA ASP A 45 2.61 -11.85 12.38
C ASP A 45 1.48 -10.95 11.84
N HIS A 46 1.72 -9.64 11.78
CA HIS A 46 0.77 -8.63 11.36
C HIS A 46 1.11 -8.04 9.99
N VAL A 47 2.39 -7.74 9.75
CA VAL A 47 2.87 -7.11 8.51
C VAL A 47 4.18 -7.76 8.08
N VAL A 48 4.19 -8.34 6.88
CA VAL A 48 5.38 -8.98 6.31
C VAL A 48 5.87 -8.19 5.09
N PRO A 49 6.98 -7.43 5.20
CA PRO A 49 7.57 -6.75 4.07
C PRO A 49 8.25 -7.74 3.11
N GLU A 50 8.22 -7.41 1.82
CA GLU A 50 8.92 -8.09 0.74
C GLU A 50 8.74 -9.63 0.69
N PHE A 51 7.55 -10.12 1.08
CA PHE A 51 7.27 -11.55 1.16
C PHE A 51 7.24 -12.20 -0.23
N GLN A 52 8.03 -13.26 -0.42
CA GLN A 52 8.06 -13.97 -1.69
C GLN A 52 6.82 -14.85 -1.87
N THR A 53 6.03 -14.59 -2.90
CA THR A 53 4.88 -15.43 -3.29
C THR A 53 5.11 -16.11 -4.63
N GLU A 54 4.33 -17.14 -4.94
CA GLU A 54 4.36 -17.83 -6.25
C GLU A 54 4.11 -16.89 -7.46
N VAL A 55 3.48 -15.75 -7.23
CA VAL A 55 3.05 -14.80 -8.29
C VAL A 55 3.92 -13.54 -8.30
N GLY A 56 4.96 -13.46 -7.47
CA GLY A 56 5.85 -12.30 -7.33
C GLY A 56 6.11 -11.89 -5.89
N ARG A 57 6.79 -10.75 -5.72
CA ARG A 57 7.22 -10.22 -4.42
C ARG A 57 6.53 -8.88 -4.14
N PRO A 58 5.33 -8.88 -3.51
CA PRO A 58 4.68 -7.64 -3.07
C PRO A 58 5.54 -6.90 -2.05
N ASP A 59 5.38 -5.58 -1.99
CA ASP A 59 6.09 -4.73 -1.02
C ASP A 59 5.71 -5.07 0.42
N TYR A 60 4.42 -5.33 0.68
CA TYR A 60 3.96 -5.83 1.97
C TYR A 60 2.85 -6.88 1.83
N ILE A 61 2.75 -7.75 2.82
CA ILE A 61 1.58 -8.56 3.11
C ILE A 61 1.04 -8.19 4.48
N LEU A 62 -0.24 -7.81 4.54
CA LEU A 62 -0.96 -7.66 5.79
C LEU A 62 -1.66 -8.98 6.14
N CYS A 63 -1.49 -9.43 7.37
CA CYS A 63 -2.04 -10.68 7.89
C CYS A 63 -3.22 -10.37 8.81
N TYR A 64 -4.42 -10.82 8.45
CA TYR A 64 -5.62 -10.66 9.28
C TYR A 64 -6.39 -11.96 9.36
N ALA A 65 -6.30 -12.64 10.51
CA ALA A 65 -6.77 -14.02 10.65
C ALA A 65 -6.21 -14.89 9.50
N ASP A 66 -7.09 -15.51 8.71
CA ASP A 66 -6.70 -16.35 7.57
C ASP A 66 -6.50 -15.55 6.25
N LEU A 67 -6.69 -14.23 6.27
CA LEU A 67 -6.56 -13.38 5.10
C LEU A 67 -5.14 -12.83 4.96
N ARG A 68 -4.64 -12.86 3.72
CA ARG A 68 -3.39 -12.20 3.31
C ARG A 68 -3.68 -11.12 2.28
N ILE A 69 -3.51 -9.86 2.66
CA ILE A 69 -3.74 -8.70 1.80
C ILE A 69 -2.40 -8.24 1.24
N ARG A 70 -2.26 -8.20 -0.09
CA ARG A 70 -1.02 -7.73 -0.73
C ARG A 70 -1.08 -6.22 -0.93
N ILE A 71 -0.03 -5.53 -0.50
CA ILE A 71 0.20 -4.13 -0.82
C ILE A 71 1.36 -4.07 -1.81
N GLU A 72 1.09 -3.37 -2.91
CA GLU A 72 2.03 -3.13 -3.99
C GLU A 72 2.07 -1.62 -4.19
N ALA A 73 3.19 -1.02 -3.81
CA ALA A 73 3.50 0.35 -4.09
C ALA A 73 3.73 0.53 -5.59
N LYS A 74 3.49 1.75 -6.06
CA LYS A 74 3.82 2.15 -7.44
C LYS A 74 4.71 3.37 -7.38
N LYS A 75 5.63 3.46 -8.36
CA LYS A 75 6.54 4.60 -8.50
C LYS A 75 5.78 5.92 -8.32
N PHE A 76 6.30 6.73 -7.42
CA PHE A 76 5.84 8.08 -7.20
C PHE A 76 6.16 8.91 -8.45
N ARG A 77 5.18 9.18 -9.32
CA ARG A 77 5.38 10.02 -10.51
C ARG A 77 5.08 11.49 -10.24
N SER A 78 4.14 11.77 -9.33
CA SER A 78 3.77 13.11 -8.86
C SER A 78 3.00 13.07 -7.55
N ILE A 79 3.15 14.10 -6.69
CA ILE A 79 2.19 14.38 -5.60
C ILE A 79 0.80 14.62 -6.24
N GLY A 80 -0.20 13.87 -5.77
CA GLY A 80 -1.55 13.88 -6.31
C GLY A 80 -1.83 12.67 -7.20
N VAL A 81 -2.75 11.81 -6.75
CA VAL A 81 -3.32 10.78 -7.61
C VAL A 81 -4.29 11.48 -8.55
N ASN A 82 -4.12 11.31 -9.86
CA ASN A 82 -5.16 11.73 -10.79
C ASN A 82 -6.45 11.00 -10.39
N GLU A 83 -7.52 11.76 -10.12
CA GLU A 83 -8.81 11.22 -9.67
C GLU A 83 -9.34 10.11 -10.60
N ASP A 84 -9.08 10.23 -11.90
CA ASP A 84 -9.46 9.22 -12.90
C ASP A 84 -8.63 7.94 -12.78
N GLU A 85 -7.34 8.06 -12.45
CA GLU A 85 -6.47 6.91 -12.21
C GLU A 85 -6.90 6.18 -10.93
N PHE A 86 -7.21 6.93 -9.87
CA PHE A 86 -7.77 6.38 -8.64
C PHE A 86 -9.08 5.64 -8.91
N LYS A 87 -10.04 6.27 -9.59
CA LYS A 87 -11.33 5.64 -9.93
C LYS A 87 -11.13 4.36 -10.74
N ARG A 88 -10.24 4.36 -11.73
CA ARG A 88 -9.92 3.15 -12.51
C ARG A 88 -9.33 2.03 -11.65
N ALA A 89 -8.37 2.36 -10.79
CA ALA A 89 -7.76 1.39 -9.88
C ALA A 89 -8.79 0.81 -8.89
N TYR A 90 -9.63 1.69 -8.31
CA TYR A 90 -10.69 1.31 -7.39
C TYR A 90 -11.72 0.38 -8.06
N ILE A 91 -12.24 0.74 -9.24
CA ILE A 91 -13.20 -0.09 -9.99
C ILE A 91 -12.59 -1.45 -10.30
N LYS A 92 -11.34 -1.48 -10.79
CA LYS A 92 -10.63 -2.74 -11.09
C LYS A 92 -10.50 -3.62 -9.84
N ALA A 93 -10.12 -3.03 -8.70
CA ALA A 93 -9.98 -3.76 -7.44
C ALA A 93 -11.33 -4.33 -6.95
N VAL A 94 -12.41 -3.54 -7.02
CA VAL A 94 -13.76 -3.99 -6.65
C VAL A 94 -14.23 -5.14 -7.54
N LEU A 95 -14.06 -5.05 -8.86
CA LEU A 95 -14.43 -6.11 -9.81
C LEU A 95 -13.62 -7.40 -9.58
N LEU A 96 -12.33 -7.27 -9.30
CA LEU A 96 -11.47 -8.42 -8.95
C LEU A 96 -11.91 -9.05 -7.63
N TRP A 97 -12.27 -8.25 -6.62
CA TRP A 97 -12.76 -8.76 -5.35
C TRP A 97 -14.11 -9.48 -5.50
N GLN A 98 -15.05 -8.89 -6.23
CA GLN A 98 -16.35 -9.52 -6.50
C GLN A 98 -16.18 -10.85 -7.25
N SER A 99 -15.41 -10.87 -8.33
CA SER A 99 -15.19 -12.10 -9.11
C SER A 99 -14.51 -13.21 -8.30
N LYS A 100 -13.57 -12.87 -7.41
CA LYS A 100 -12.94 -13.85 -6.51
C LYS A 100 -13.87 -14.32 -5.40
N LYS A 101 -14.71 -13.44 -4.82
CA LYS A 101 -15.67 -13.81 -3.76
C LYS A 101 -16.69 -14.85 -4.22
N PHE A 102 -17.12 -14.78 -5.49
CA PHE A 102 -18.03 -15.77 -6.08
C PHE A 102 -17.36 -17.07 -6.52
N ALA A 103 -16.02 -17.15 -6.52
CA ALA A 103 -15.29 -18.38 -6.86
C ALA A 103 -14.98 -19.27 -5.65
N ILE A 104 -15.26 -18.80 -4.42
CA ILE A 104 -14.99 -19.50 -3.15
C ILE A 104 -16.30 -19.86 -2.40
N MET A 105 -17.44 -19.74 -3.08
CA MET A 105 -18.77 -20.09 -2.58
C MET A 105 -19.39 -21.12 -3.54
#